data_AF-A0A9E6ENU8-F1
#
_entry.id   AF-A0A9E6ENU8-F1
#
_cell.length_a   1.000
_cell.length_b   1.000
_cell.length_c   1.000
_cell.angle_alpha   90.00
_cell.angle_beta   90.00
_cell.angle_gamma   90.00
#
_symmetry.space_group_name_H-M   'P 1'
#
loop_
_entity.id
_entity.type
_entity.pdbx_description
1 polymer ?
#
loop_
_entity_poly.entity_id
_entity_poly.type
_entity_poly.pdbx_seq_one_letter_code
_entity_poly.pdbx_strand_id
1 'polypeptide(L)'
;TDVLEGASAYRKPASPIWAIPHLLITREEANSRRWEGMLEQFTAGVQVFQVGARMKTVSSTSLREAFDRRGELDLYCDPLVARTLLERRLYVNYPARKEEIFESQWKLRFAREGRGLPTGLVPLAQLDTVRAVTRWTGHKPRTAVLQSRETGEDLAAITWVAGTAAALPVALEDESLAGLAGGRLMGSGALVEAVGCNPGDPSLVDLDQLLSRIIGQWFSEGLLFALIGVPGQGGERLWKLLRHHGAGWLGDHANGARGLRWAGIELTRPLVMIHDLEQLLQHPYLGADPVEEVILKLRRTLAGFFAERMPGSGLLHIHEKEVKRQLSAWTQERLAKEGPGWVALGLGRQFSRDTIGDVPTLSLDIERYLTAQGYEAGVGPSYGSPSLERQLTTARELGRNAILLVPFLDSADPVIRIQEACRKVKIRLREVFVGATSASVNAALHMAGVPHRTGLVVPHWRGVVRESAVIPFVGGWTIRDRRSMGLSLTPSLNDCLPYHNPHPLGLSSEEALDFSRLALEQSALLFQVLEDAFRAHEGRLLSLADLAAVVRHPRCPPFPRGFVPPRDCAPSEFISQDLEALARLLPDAHKDHRAGWGRR
;
A
#
# COMPACT_ATOMS: atom_id res chain seq x y z
N THR A 1 4.56 37.91 -13.43
CA THR A 1 4.86 38.70 -12.22
C THR A 1 4.96 37.84 -10.97
N ASP A 2 4.03 36.91 -10.73
CA ASP A 2 4.01 36.07 -9.52
C ASP A 2 5.32 35.27 -9.29
N VAL A 3 5.90 34.74 -10.37
CA VAL A 3 7.20 34.04 -10.31
C VAL A 3 8.33 34.97 -9.88
N LEU A 4 8.32 36.25 -10.30
CA LEU A 4 9.33 37.23 -9.92
C LEU A 4 9.30 37.48 -8.41
N GLU A 5 8.10 37.56 -7.83
CA GLU A 5 7.91 37.80 -6.40
C GLU A 5 8.14 36.55 -5.53
N GLY A 6 7.75 35.38 -6.04
CA GLY A 6 7.75 34.14 -5.27
C GLY A 6 9.02 33.31 -5.39
N ALA A 7 9.70 33.33 -6.55
CA ALA A 7 10.79 32.40 -6.80
C ALA A 7 12.07 32.80 -6.05
N SER A 8 12.70 31.80 -5.42
CA SER A 8 13.93 31.97 -4.65
C SER A 8 15.09 32.54 -5.46
N ALA A 9 15.10 32.33 -6.78
CA ALA A 9 16.11 32.85 -7.71
C ALA A 9 16.19 34.39 -7.73
N TYR A 10 15.09 35.08 -7.45
CA TYR A 10 15.02 36.55 -7.43
C TYR A 10 15.15 37.15 -6.02
N ARG A 11 15.34 36.32 -4.98
CA ARG A 11 15.53 36.84 -3.61
C ARG A 11 16.89 37.48 -3.39
N LYS A 12 17.88 37.18 -4.23
CA LYS A 12 19.27 37.66 -4.11
C LYS A 12 19.57 38.67 -5.22
N PRO A 13 19.98 39.92 -4.90
CA PRO A 13 20.36 40.91 -5.92
C PRO A 13 21.55 40.48 -6.79
N ALA A 14 22.47 39.68 -6.25
CA ALA A 14 23.63 39.15 -6.98
C ALA A 14 23.31 37.92 -7.86
N SER A 15 22.04 37.54 -8.02
CA SER A 15 21.64 36.38 -8.81
C SER A 15 21.93 36.60 -10.29
N PRO A 16 22.52 35.63 -11.02
CA PRO A 16 22.81 35.77 -12.44
C PRO A 16 21.54 35.94 -13.30
N ILE A 17 20.37 35.60 -12.74
CA ILE A 17 19.07 35.76 -13.43
C ILE A 17 18.82 37.22 -13.82
N TRP A 18 19.31 38.18 -13.03
CA TRP A 18 19.13 39.61 -13.30
C TRP A 18 19.90 40.09 -14.54
N ALA A 19 20.93 39.36 -14.96
CA ALA A 19 21.74 39.63 -16.14
C ALA A 19 21.22 38.93 -17.41
N ILE A 20 20.03 38.33 -17.36
CA ILE A 20 19.37 37.72 -18.52
C ILE A 20 18.22 38.65 -18.94
N PRO A 21 17.99 38.89 -20.24
CA PRO A 21 16.82 39.64 -20.69
C PRO A 21 15.51 38.94 -20.27
N HIS A 22 14.57 39.69 -19.69
CA HIS A 22 13.30 39.13 -19.22
C HIS A 22 12.10 39.73 -19.92
N LEU A 23 11.08 38.89 -20.12
CA LEU A 23 9.74 39.31 -20.52
C LEU A 23 8.78 39.04 -19.36
N LEU A 24 8.34 40.11 -18.71
CA LEU A 24 7.42 40.05 -17.58
C LEU A 24 5.98 40.13 -18.07
N ILE A 25 5.26 39.04 -17.84
CA ILE A 25 3.85 38.94 -18.17
C ILE A 25 3.01 39.34 -16.94
N THR A 26 2.13 40.33 -17.11
CA THR A 26 1.21 40.84 -16.08
C THR A 26 -0.23 40.38 -16.33
N ARG A 27 -0.96 40.09 -15.25
CA ARG A 27 -2.41 39.85 -15.25
C ARG A 27 -3.03 40.92 -14.35
N GLU A 28 -4.15 41.53 -14.75
CA GLU A 28 -4.80 42.60 -13.96
C GLU A 28 -5.23 42.17 -12.55
N GLU A 29 -5.48 40.88 -12.35
CA GLU A 29 -5.87 40.27 -11.07
C GLU A 29 -4.68 39.90 -10.18
N ALA A 30 -3.46 40.32 -10.52
CA ALA A 30 -2.30 40.08 -9.67
C ALA A 30 -2.51 40.79 -8.32
N ASN A 31 -2.65 40.02 -7.25
CA ASN A 31 -2.89 40.50 -5.88
C ASN A 31 -1.76 41.38 -5.32
N SER A 32 -0.62 41.49 -6.02
CA SER A 32 0.56 42.22 -5.60
C SER A 32 1.19 42.97 -6.77
N ARG A 33 1.62 44.22 -6.49
CA ARG A 33 2.43 45.06 -7.36
C ARG A 33 3.88 45.18 -6.89
N ARG A 34 4.31 44.31 -5.96
CA ARG A 34 5.66 44.35 -5.37
C ARG A 34 6.75 44.16 -6.43
N TRP A 35 6.45 43.43 -7.49
CA TRP A 35 7.32 43.20 -8.65
C TRP A 35 7.74 44.49 -9.36
N GLU A 36 6.95 45.57 -9.29
CA GLU A 36 7.29 46.85 -9.93
C GLU A 36 8.60 47.42 -9.37
N GLY A 37 8.80 47.33 -8.04
CA GLY A 37 10.04 47.73 -7.38
C GLY A 37 11.23 46.80 -7.64
N MET A 38 11.02 45.65 -8.29
CA MET A 38 12.09 44.71 -8.66
C MET A 38 12.63 44.99 -10.07
N LEU A 39 11.98 45.86 -10.85
CA LEU A 39 12.38 46.18 -12.23
C LEU A 39 13.79 46.78 -12.30
N GLU A 40 14.19 47.56 -11.30
CA GLU A 40 15.50 48.20 -11.22
C GLU A 40 16.66 47.19 -11.06
N GLN A 41 16.38 45.95 -10.65
CA GLN A 41 17.41 44.93 -10.48
C GLN A 41 17.85 44.30 -11.81
N PHE A 42 17.06 44.42 -12.90
CA PHE A 42 17.43 43.85 -14.19
C PHE A 42 18.53 44.65 -14.88
N THR A 43 19.68 44.02 -15.11
CA THR A 43 20.84 44.66 -15.76
C THR A 43 20.88 44.45 -17.27
N ALA A 44 20.21 43.41 -17.78
CA ALA A 44 20.15 43.09 -19.21
C ALA A 44 18.85 43.56 -19.91
N GLY A 45 18.01 44.34 -19.20
CA GLY A 45 16.75 44.86 -19.70
C GLY A 45 15.54 43.95 -19.45
N VAL A 46 14.39 44.57 -19.23
CA VAL A 46 13.11 43.90 -18.96
C VAL A 46 11.99 44.57 -19.76
N GLN A 47 11.15 43.75 -20.40
CA GLN A 47 9.95 44.21 -21.08
C GLN A 47 8.72 43.71 -20.36
N VAL A 48 7.72 44.57 -20.17
CA VAL A 48 6.48 44.24 -19.47
C VAL A 48 5.34 44.15 -20.48
N PHE A 49 4.65 43.03 -20.51
CA PHE A 49 3.50 42.80 -21.39
C PHE A 49 2.27 42.40 -20.58
N GLN A 50 1.13 42.97 -20.95
CA GLN A 50 -0.15 42.62 -20.35
C GLN A 50 -0.85 41.55 -21.18
N VAL A 51 -1.32 40.49 -20.51
CA VAL A 51 -2.06 39.41 -21.16
C VAL A 51 -3.44 39.90 -21.60
N GLY A 52 -3.77 39.73 -22.87
CA GLY A 52 -5.10 40.03 -23.40
C GLY A 52 -6.20 39.18 -22.75
N ALA A 53 -7.44 39.70 -22.71
CA ALA A 53 -8.55 39.10 -21.97
C ALA A 53 -8.82 37.61 -22.30
N ARG A 54 -8.68 37.19 -23.57
CA ARG A 54 -8.87 35.79 -24.00
C ARG A 54 -7.86 34.81 -23.42
N MET A 55 -6.60 35.21 -23.24
CA MET A 55 -5.58 34.33 -22.65
C MET A 55 -5.72 34.20 -21.13
N LYS A 56 -6.57 35.02 -20.49
CA LYS A 56 -6.83 34.93 -19.05
C LYS A 56 -7.68 33.71 -18.68
N THR A 57 -8.57 33.28 -19.57
CA THR A 57 -9.51 32.15 -19.32
C THR A 57 -8.84 30.80 -19.50
N VAL A 58 -7.66 30.76 -20.13
CA VAL A 58 -6.89 29.52 -20.34
C VAL A 58 -5.94 29.32 -19.18
N SER A 59 -6.16 28.25 -18.41
CA SER A 59 -5.26 27.80 -17.36
C SER A 59 -5.20 26.28 -17.34
N SER A 60 -4.15 25.69 -16.73
CA SER A 60 -4.12 24.23 -16.54
C SER A 60 -5.29 23.73 -15.70
N THR A 61 -5.82 24.55 -14.78
CA THR A 61 -7.02 24.22 -14.00
C THR A 61 -8.24 24.19 -14.90
N SER A 62 -8.48 25.25 -15.68
CA SER A 62 -9.63 25.34 -16.59
C SER A 62 -9.58 24.25 -17.68
N LEU A 63 -8.38 23.89 -18.16
CA LEU A 63 -8.19 22.81 -19.12
C LEU A 63 -8.51 21.44 -18.49
N ARG A 64 -8.09 21.18 -17.25
CA ARG A 64 -8.46 19.94 -16.53
C ARG A 64 -9.95 19.89 -16.23
N GLU A 65 -10.54 21.00 -15.78
CA GLU A 65 -12.00 21.09 -15.56
C GLU A 65 -12.78 20.86 -16.85
N ALA A 66 -12.34 21.44 -17.97
CA ALA A 66 -12.93 21.18 -19.28
C ALA A 66 -12.72 19.72 -19.71
N PHE A 67 -11.57 19.13 -19.42
CA PHE A 67 -11.29 17.74 -19.72
C PHE A 67 -12.19 16.77 -18.93
N ASP A 68 -12.32 17.00 -17.62
CA ASP A 68 -13.12 16.18 -16.72
C ASP A 68 -14.62 16.34 -17.01
N ARG A 69 -15.09 17.58 -17.24
CA ARG A 69 -16.50 17.85 -17.60
C ARG A 69 -16.84 17.58 -19.06
N ARG A 70 -15.87 17.09 -19.85
CA ARG A 70 -16.00 16.88 -21.31
C ARG A 70 -16.47 18.14 -22.05
N GLY A 71 -16.03 19.31 -21.58
CA GLY A 71 -16.20 20.58 -22.27
C GLY A 71 -15.35 20.66 -23.54
N GLU A 72 -15.51 21.76 -24.27
CA GLU A 72 -14.79 22.02 -25.52
C GLU A 72 -13.31 22.35 -25.23
N LEU A 73 -12.45 21.32 -25.26
CA LEU A 73 -11.00 21.47 -25.08
C LEU A 73 -10.35 22.36 -26.14
N ASP A 74 -10.95 22.42 -27.34
CA ASP A 74 -10.49 23.24 -28.46
C ASP A 74 -10.56 24.74 -28.14
N LEU A 75 -11.33 25.15 -27.12
CA LEU A 75 -11.35 26.52 -26.62
C LEU A 75 -10.14 26.86 -25.74
N TYR A 76 -9.43 25.85 -25.22
CA TYR A 76 -8.37 26.02 -24.23
C TYR A 76 -6.99 25.58 -24.74
N CYS A 77 -6.92 24.78 -25.79
CA CYS A 77 -5.66 24.31 -26.34
C CYS A 77 -5.76 23.99 -27.84
N ASP A 78 -4.61 23.77 -28.46
CA ASP A 78 -4.52 23.37 -29.87
C ASP A 78 -5.28 22.05 -30.11
N PRO A 79 -6.01 21.88 -31.24
CA PRO A 79 -6.77 20.67 -31.53
C PRO A 79 -5.94 19.37 -31.49
N LEU A 80 -4.65 19.40 -31.83
CA LEU A 80 -3.77 18.24 -31.68
C LEU A 80 -3.52 17.87 -30.22
N VAL A 81 -3.42 18.87 -29.35
CA VAL A 81 -3.30 18.68 -27.90
C VAL A 81 -4.62 18.14 -27.34
N ALA A 82 -5.75 18.75 -27.69
CA ALA A 82 -7.08 18.29 -27.28
C ALA A 82 -7.31 16.83 -27.68
N ARG A 83 -7.04 16.50 -28.95
CA ARG A 83 -7.12 15.13 -29.47
C ARG A 83 -6.21 14.17 -28.71
N THR A 84 -4.95 14.55 -28.46
CA THR A 84 -4.00 13.70 -27.73
C THR A 84 -4.45 13.44 -26.29
N LEU A 85 -4.94 14.46 -25.60
CA LEU A 85 -5.45 14.35 -24.24
C LEU A 85 -6.65 13.39 -24.18
N LEU A 86 -7.60 13.52 -25.12
CA LEU A 86 -8.79 12.68 -25.22
C LEU A 86 -8.44 11.23 -25.59
N GLU A 87 -7.68 11.02 -26.66
CA GLU A 87 -7.31 9.69 -27.15
C GLU A 87 -6.48 8.89 -26.13
N ARG A 88 -5.63 9.58 -25.37
CA ARG A 88 -4.77 8.96 -24.35
C ARG A 88 -5.33 9.08 -22.94
N ARG A 89 -6.53 9.64 -22.76
CA ARG A 89 -7.16 9.84 -21.44
C ARG A 89 -6.16 10.39 -20.39
N LEU A 90 -5.36 11.39 -20.77
CA LEU A 90 -4.34 11.95 -19.88
C LEU A 90 -4.97 12.92 -18.89
N TYR A 91 -4.59 12.82 -17.62
CA TYR A 91 -5.08 13.69 -16.53
C TYR A 91 -6.57 13.56 -16.17
N VAL A 92 -7.26 12.49 -16.60
CA VAL A 92 -8.65 12.23 -16.17
C VAL A 92 -8.69 12.12 -14.64
N ASN A 93 -9.57 12.89 -14.00
CA ASN A 93 -9.75 12.91 -12.54
C ASN A 93 -8.44 13.16 -11.78
N TYR A 94 -7.46 13.80 -12.43
CA TYR A 94 -6.18 14.12 -11.80
C TYR A 94 -6.33 15.38 -10.97
N PRO A 95 -6.16 15.32 -9.63
CA PRO A 95 -6.46 16.44 -8.78
C PRO A 95 -5.54 17.63 -9.08
N ALA A 96 -6.09 18.84 -8.98
CA ALA A 96 -5.34 20.06 -9.28
C ALA A 96 -4.19 20.30 -8.30
N ARG A 97 -4.31 19.76 -7.08
CA ARG A 97 -3.33 19.80 -6.01
C ARG A 97 -3.08 18.39 -5.50
N LYS A 98 -1.89 18.18 -4.96
CA LYS A 98 -1.59 16.99 -4.19
C LYS A 98 -2.37 16.99 -2.87
N GLU A 99 -2.62 15.81 -2.35
CA GLU A 99 -3.36 15.56 -1.13
C GLU A 99 -2.40 15.42 0.06
N GLU A 100 -2.77 16.02 1.19
CA GLU A 100 -1.99 15.89 2.41
C GLU A 100 -2.20 14.52 3.05
N ILE A 101 -1.10 13.86 3.46
CA ILE A 101 -1.18 12.62 4.22
C ILE A 101 -1.42 12.98 5.69
N PHE A 102 -2.68 12.85 6.10
CA PHE A 102 -3.09 13.02 7.50
C PHE A 102 -2.56 11.91 8.41
N GLU A 103 -2.38 12.21 9.69
CA GLU A 103 -2.02 11.19 10.68
C GLU A 103 -3.07 10.06 10.74
N SER A 104 -2.63 8.90 11.23
CA SER A 104 -3.57 7.81 11.53
C SER A 104 -4.60 8.29 12.54
N GLN A 105 -5.83 7.78 12.47
CA GLN A 105 -6.81 7.98 13.53
C GLN A 105 -6.49 7.14 14.77
N TRP A 106 -5.63 6.13 14.62
CA TRP A 106 -5.24 5.25 15.70
C TRP A 106 -3.86 5.61 16.25
N LYS A 107 -3.68 5.38 17.55
CA LYS A 107 -2.40 5.48 18.24
C LYS A 107 -2.15 4.19 19.01
N LEU A 108 -1.00 3.56 18.76
CA LEU A 108 -0.54 2.45 19.57
C LEU A 108 0.14 3.00 20.84
N ARG A 109 -0.32 2.56 22.00
CA ARG A 109 0.26 2.88 23.31
C ARG A 109 0.57 1.59 24.05
N PHE A 110 1.72 1.55 24.73
CA PHE A 110 2.01 0.49 25.70
C PHE A 110 1.63 0.98 27.10
N ALA A 111 0.89 0.18 27.85
CA ALA A 111 0.53 0.51 29.22
C ALA A 111 1.80 0.54 30.10
N ARG A 112 1.86 1.49 31.04
CA ARG A 112 2.89 1.49 32.10
C ARG A 112 2.60 0.33 33.05
N GLU A 113 3.66 -0.29 33.57
CA GLU A 113 3.65 -1.56 34.32
C GLU A 113 2.35 -1.82 35.12
N GLY A 114 1.64 -2.89 34.74
CA GLY A 114 0.37 -3.31 35.33
C GLY A 114 -0.17 -4.52 34.55
N ARG A 115 -0.88 -5.42 35.24
CA ARG A 115 -1.56 -6.56 34.59
C ARG A 115 -3.01 -6.19 34.29
N GLY A 116 -3.45 -6.52 33.09
CA GLY A 116 -4.86 -6.52 32.74
C GLY A 116 -5.26 -5.49 31.70
N LEU A 117 -6.49 -5.64 31.21
CA LEU A 117 -7.07 -4.77 30.22
C LEU A 117 -7.39 -3.39 30.85
N PRO A 118 -7.24 -2.29 30.10
CA PRO A 118 -7.72 -0.98 30.52
C PRO A 118 -9.21 -0.98 30.90
N THR A 119 -9.57 -0.08 31.82
CA THR A 119 -10.96 0.09 32.27
C THR A 119 -11.85 0.52 31.09
N GLY A 120 -12.98 -0.15 30.89
CA GLY A 120 -13.95 0.14 29.83
C GLY A 120 -13.92 -0.82 28.64
N LEU A 121 -12.87 -1.64 28.50
CA LEU A 121 -12.83 -2.70 27.49
C LEU A 121 -13.51 -3.98 28.00
N VAL A 122 -14.26 -4.64 27.13
CA VAL A 122 -14.88 -5.94 27.41
C VAL A 122 -13.89 -7.06 27.07
N PRO A 123 -13.60 -7.98 28.00
CA PRO A 123 -12.70 -9.11 27.73
C PRO A 123 -13.35 -10.10 26.75
N LEU A 124 -12.63 -10.43 25.68
CA LEU A 124 -12.97 -11.50 24.73
C LEU A 124 -12.26 -12.81 25.05
N ALA A 125 -11.10 -12.72 25.69
CA ALA A 125 -10.32 -13.86 26.18
C ALA A 125 -9.52 -13.39 27.39
N GLN A 126 -9.46 -14.22 28.43
CA GLN A 126 -8.67 -13.94 29.62
C GLN A 126 -8.17 -15.24 30.24
N LEU A 127 -6.88 -15.27 30.57
CA LEU A 127 -6.22 -16.36 31.28
C LEU A 127 -6.01 -15.94 32.74
N ASP A 128 -6.68 -16.62 33.67
CA ASP A 128 -6.64 -16.27 35.09
C ASP A 128 -5.35 -16.72 35.80
N THR A 129 -4.55 -17.59 35.18
CA THR A 129 -3.44 -18.32 35.83
C THR A 129 -2.05 -17.73 35.59
N VAL A 130 -1.97 -16.46 35.19
CA VAL A 130 -0.71 -15.78 34.85
C VAL A 130 0.36 -15.86 35.94
N ARG A 131 0.01 -15.98 37.23
CA ARG A 131 1.00 -16.15 38.31
C ARG A 131 1.93 -17.35 38.11
N ALA A 132 1.48 -18.42 37.45
CA ALA A 132 2.32 -19.59 37.13
C ALA A 132 3.27 -19.29 35.96
N VAL A 133 2.76 -18.70 34.86
CA VAL A 133 3.56 -18.41 33.66
C VAL A 133 4.64 -17.36 33.93
N THR A 134 4.32 -16.25 34.61
CA THR A 134 5.32 -15.20 34.89
C THR A 134 6.42 -15.68 35.84
N ARG A 135 6.08 -16.59 36.76
CA ARG A 135 7.09 -17.25 37.63
C ARG A 135 8.02 -18.14 36.81
N TRP A 136 7.53 -18.73 35.72
CA TRP A 136 8.26 -19.68 34.90
C TRP A 136 9.09 -19.02 33.80
N THR A 137 8.56 -17.97 33.17
CA THR A 137 9.25 -17.27 32.07
C THR A 137 10.18 -16.16 32.55
N GLY A 138 9.98 -15.64 33.77
CA GLY A 138 10.72 -14.49 34.30
C GLY A 138 10.43 -13.17 33.59
N HIS A 139 9.61 -13.16 32.55
CA HIS A 139 9.24 -11.97 31.78
C HIS A 139 7.97 -11.34 32.34
N LYS A 140 7.98 -10.02 32.53
CA LYS A 140 6.78 -9.25 32.89
C LYS A 140 5.80 -9.21 31.71
N PRO A 141 4.48 -9.26 31.97
CA PRO A 141 3.48 -9.10 30.93
C PRO A 141 3.52 -7.68 30.36
N ARG A 142 3.23 -7.57 29.07
CA ARG A 142 3.15 -6.31 28.32
C ARG A 142 1.75 -6.15 27.77
N THR A 143 1.21 -4.94 27.87
CA THR A 143 -0.10 -4.60 27.34
C THR A 143 0.04 -3.52 26.29
N ALA A 144 -0.45 -3.80 25.09
CA ALA A 144 -0.60 -2.85 24.02
C ALA A 144 -2.07 -2.46 23.89
N VAL A 145 -2.30 -1.15 23.69
CA VAL A 145 -3.61 -0.54 23.63
C VAL A 145 -3.68 0.28 22.34
N LEU A 146 -4.72 0.04 21.55
CA LEU A 146 -5.09 0.90 20.44
C LEU A 146 -6.00 2.01 20.96
N GLN A 147 -5.61 3.26 20.74
CA GLN A 147 -6.37 4.43 21.16
C GLN A 147 -6.86 5.24 19.97
N SER A 148 -8.04 5.84 20.09
CA SER A 148 -8.47 6.92 19.21
C SER A 148 -7.60 8.15 19.44
N ARG A 149 -7.06 8.74 18.38
CA ARG A 149 -6.32 10.01 18.49
C ARG A 149 -7.23 11.22 18.67
N GLU A 150 -8.47 11.12 18.20
CA GLU A 150 -9.45 12.19 18.30
C GLU A 150 -10.07 12.26 19.71
N THR A 151 -10.58 11.13 20.20
CA THR A 151 -11.30 11.06 21.49
C THR A 151 -10.38 10.70 22.66
N GLY A 152 -9.23 10.08 22.39
CA GLY A 152 -8.33 9.56 23.43
C GLY A 152 -8.79 8.24 24.07
N GLU A 153 -9.91 7.68 23.61
CA GLU A 153 -10.50 6.46 24.16
C GLU A 153 -9.69 5.21 23.81
N ASP A 154 -9.63 4.26 24.75
CA ASP A 154 -9.06 2.94 24.53
C ASP A 154 -10.06 2.09 23.73
N LEU A 155 -9.66 1.63 22.54
CA LEU A 155 -10.51 0.92 21.58
C LEU A 155 -10.33 -0.60 21.64
N ALA A 156 -9.09 -1.06 21.79
CA ALA A 156 -8.74 -2.47 21.91
C ALA A 156 -7.45 -2.63 22.70
N ALA A 157 -7.28 -3.78 23.36
CA ALA A 157 -6.05 -4.10 24.07
C ALA A 157 -5.69 -5.59 24.00
N ILE A 158 -4.39 -5.86 23.90
CA ILE A 158 -3.82 -7.20 23.96
C ILE A 158 -2.72 -7.20 25.01
N THR A 159 -2.81 -8.14 25.95
CA THR A 159 -1.78 -8.41 26.95
C THR A 159 -1.10 -9.73 26.65
N TRP A 160 0.23 -9.76 26.60
CA TRP A 160 1.00 -10.98 26.38
C TRP A 160 2.21 -11.07 27.31
N VAL A 161 2.70 -12.29 27.48
CA VAL A 161 3.99 -12.59 28.11
C VAL A 161 4.86 -13.37 27.12
N ALA A 162 6.14 -13.02 27.06
CA ALA A 162 7.10 -13.78 26.27
C ALA A 162 7.40 -15.12 26.95
N GLY A 163 7.39 -16.21 26.19
CA GLY A 163 7.69 -17.55 26.67
C GLY A 163 8.24 -18.45 25.57
N THR A 164 9.00 -19.47 25.94
CA THR A 164 9.52 -20.46 24.99
C THR A 164 8.48 -21.55 24.72
N ALA A 165 8.43 -22.10 23.51
CA ALA A 165 7.48 -23.16 23.16
C ALA A 165 7.58 -24.37 24.10
N ALA A 166 8.79 -24.74 24.51
CA ALA A 166 9.05 -25.85 25.44
C ALA A 166 8.50 -25.62 26.86
N ALA A 167 8.32 -24.36 27.27
CA ALA A 167 7.78 -23.99 28.57
C ALA A 167 6.25 -24.14 28.66
N LEU A 168 5.56 -24.03 27.51
CA LEU A 168 4.11 -23.83 27.47
C LEU A 168 3.30 -24.99 28.09
N PRO A 169 3.60 -26.28 27.84
CA PRO A 169 2.81 -27.37 28.42
C PRO A 169 2.85 -27.37 29.94
N VAL A 170 4.03 -27.10 30.52
CA VAL A 170 4.22 -27.02 31.98
C VAL A 170 3.58 -25.76 32.55
N ALA A 171 3.80 -24.61 31.90
CA ALA A 171 3.31 -23.31 32.36
C ALA A 171 1.76 -23.23 32.34
N LEU A 172 1.13 -23.94 31.41
CA LEU A 172 -0.33 -23.97 31.22
C LEU A 172 -1.00 -25.20 31.84
N GLU A 173 -0.23 -26.16 32.34
CA GLU A 173 -0.70 -27.45 32.86
C GLU A 173 -1.57 -28.21 31.85
N ASP A 174 -1.15 -28.22 30.58
CA ASP A 174 -1.88 -28.81 29.46
C ASP A 174 -0.95 -29.69 28.61
N GLU A 175 -1.09 -31.01 28.78
CA GLU A 175 -0.28 -32.02 28.08
C GLU A 175 -0.52 -32.01 26.56
N SER A 176 -1.69 -31.55 26.10
CA SER A 176 -1.99 -31.48 24.66
C SER A 176 -1.01 -30.58 23.89
N LEU A 177 -0.40 -29.60 24.57
CA LEU A 177 0.59 -28.70 23.98
C LEU A 177 1.97 -29.35 23.80
N ALA A 178 2.27 -30.45 24.50
CA ALA A 178 3.59 -31.09 24.48
C ALA A 178 3.97 -31.67 23.11
N GLY A 179 3.01 -32.28 22.40
CA GLY A 179 3.21 -32.80 21.04
C GLY A 179 3.20 -31.73 19.96
N LEU A 180 2.56 -30.58 20.22
CA LEU A 180 2.31 -29.52 19.23
C LEU A 180 3.43 -28.46 19.18
N ALA A 181 4.13 -28.27 20.30
CA ALA A 181 5.39 -27.50 20.37
C ALA A 181 6.54 -28.16 19.57
N GLY A 182 6.40 -29.43 19.17
CA GLY A 182 7.44 -30.16 18.43
C GLY A 182 7.52 -29.89 16.92
N GLY A 183 6.53 -29.20 16.32
CA GLY A 183 6.50 -29.00 14.86
C GLY A 183 5.90 -27.70 14.33
N ARG A 184 5.02 -27.01 15.08
CA ARG A 184 4.37 -25.75 14.64
C ARG A 184 4.80 -24.51 15.41
N LEU A 185 5.15 -24.64 16.69
CA LEU A 185 5.61 -23.53 17.52
C LEU A 185 7.07 -23.75 17.87
N MET A 186 7.96 -22.84 17.48
CA MET A 186 9.38 -22.97 17.78
C MET A 186 9.95 -21.67 18.34
N GLY A 187 10.92 -21.81 19.24
CA GLY A 187 11.63 -20.68 19.84
C GLY A 187 10.81 -19.94 20.88
N SER A 188 10.97 -18.62 20.91
CA SER A 188 10.23 -17.70 21.77
C SER A 188 8.96 -17.22 21.07
N GLY A 189 7.88 -17.03 21.82
CA GLY A 189 6.61 -16.53 21.30
C GLY A 189 5.82 -15.75 22.34
N ALA A 190 4.72 -15.15 21.88
CA ALA A 190 3.79 -14.39 22.69
C ALA A 190 2.68 -15.31 23.20
N LEU A 191 2.64 -15.57 24.51
CA LEU A 191 1.44 -16.12 25.15
C LEU A 191 0.49 -14.95 25.44
N VAL A 192 -0.64 -14.90 24.75
CA VAL A 192 -1.64 -13.85 24.92
C VAL A 192 -2.51 -14.16 26.13
N GLU A 193 -2.36 -13.37 27.18
CA GLU A 193 -3.04 -13.51 28.46
C GLU A 193 -4.45 -12.92 28.45
N ALA A 194 -4.62 -11.79 27.78
CA ALA A 194 -5.91 -11.12 27.73
C ALA A 194 -6.09 -10.38 26.40
N VAL A 195 -7.31 -10.43 25.88
CA VAL A 195 -7.75 -9.69 24.70
C VAL A 195 -9.03 -8.95 25.07
N GLY A 196 -9.08 -7.65 24.85
CA GLY A 196 -10.24 -6.82 25.11
C GLY A 196 -10.55 -5.88 23.96
N CYS A 197 -11.83 -5.58 23.78
CA CYS A 197 -12.31 -4.64 22.77
C CYS A 197 -13.37 -3.71 23.33
N ASN A 198 -13.58 -2.59 22.65
CA ASN A 198 -14.69 -1.69 22.90
C ASN A 198 -16.03 -2.44 22.65
N PRO A 199 -17.02 -2.37 23.56
CA PRO A 199 -18.34 -2.95 23.34
C PRO A 199 -19.04 -2.45 22.07
N GLY A 200 -18.72 -1.23 21.61
CA GLY A 200 -19.27 -0.63 20.40
C GLY A 200 -18.73 -1.19 19.06
N ASP A 201 -17.77 -2.12 19.08
CA ASP A 201 -17.18 -2.71 17.88
C ASP A 201 -17.59 -4.19 17.71
N PRO A 202 -18.78 -4.48 17.16
CA PRO A 202 -19.25 -5.84 16.94
C PRO A 202 -18.39 -6.60 15.90
N SER A 203 -17.81 -5.87 14.95
CA SER A 203 -16.97 -6.37 13.86
C SER A 203 -15.51 -6.64 14.24
N LEU A 204 -15.06 -6.17 15.41
CA LEU A 204 -13.68 -6.27 15.89
C LEU A 204 -12.66 -5.59 14.96
N VAL A 205 -13.05 -4.51 14.29
CA VAL A 205 -12.17 -3.73 13.41
C VAL A 205 -11.00 -3.13 14.18
N ASP A 206 -11.22 -2.60 15.38
CA ASP A 206 -10.15 -2.00 16.18
C ASP A 206 -9.18 -3.07 16.69
N LEU A 207 -9.69 -4.26 17.00
CA LEU A 207 -8.84 -5.39 17.39
C LEU A 207 -8.04 -5.93 16.20
N ASP A 208 -8.62 -5.98 15.01
CA ASP A 208 -7.93 -6.34 13.75
C ASP A 208 -6.77 -5.38 13.45
N GLN A 209 -7.04 -4.08 13.63
CA GLN A 209 -6.06 -3.01 13.52
C GLN A 209 -4.94 -3.10 14.56
N LEU A 210 -5.26 -3.55 15.78
CA LEU A 210 -4.27 -3.79 16.83
C LEU A 210 -3.43 -5.04 16.54
N LEU A 211 -4.04 -6.15 16.10
CA LEU A 211 -3.34 -7.39 15.77
C LEU A 211 -2.31 -7.18 14.65
N SER A 212 -2.69 -6.49 13.58
CA SER A 212 -1.78 -6.16 12.48
C SER A 212 -0.53 -5.40 12.94
N ARG A 213 -0.68 -4.50 13.93
CA ARG A 213 0.43 -3.72 14.50
C ARG A 213 1.25 -4.50 15.52
N ILE A 214 0.59 -5.30 16.37
CA ILE A 214 1.27 -6.01 17.46
C ILE A 214 2.14 -7.15 16.96
N ILE A 215 1.77 -7.80 15.85
CA ILE A 215 2.62 -8.79 15.20
C ILE A 215 3.97 -8.16 14.82
N GLY A 216 3.97 -6.92 14.33
CA GLY A 216 5.20 -6.17 14.07
C GLY A 216 6.05 -5.94 15.32
N GLN A 217 5.42 -5.63 16.44
CA GLN A 217 6.10 -5.50 17.73
C GLN A 217 6.67 -6.85 18.20
N TRP A 218 5.94 -7.94 18.04
CA TRP A 218 6.41 -9.29 18.36
C TRP A 218 7.66 -9.67 17.57
N PHE A 219 7.75 -9.32 16.28
CA PHE A 219 8.98 -9.49 15.51
C PHE A 219 10.16 -8.72 16.08
N SER A 220 9.95 -7.47 16.49
CA SER A 220 11.01 -6.65 17.10
C SER A 220 11.53 -7.23 18.42
N GLU A 221 10.73 -8.05 19.09
CA GLU A 221 11.06 -8.75 20.33
C GLU A 221 11.61 -10.18 20.09
N GLY A 222 11.70 -10.61 18.82
CA GLY A 222 12.12 -11.97 18.46
C GLY A 222 11.09 -13.05 18.79
N LEU A 223 9.81 -12.69 18.91
CA LEU A 223 8.71 -13.62 19.16
C LEU A 223 8.20 -14.17 17.81
N LEU A 224 8.38 -15.47 17.59
CA LEU A 224 8.16 -16.16 16.31
C LEU A 224 6.88 -17.00 16.28
N PHE A 225 6.06 -16.91 17.31
CA PHE A 225 4.69 -17.40 17.30
C PHE A 225 3.83 -16.63 18.30
N ALA A 226 2.52 -16.78 18.19
CA ALA A 226 1.57 -16.36 19.20
C ALA A 226 0.66 -17.53 19.60
N LEU A 227 0.40 -17.65 20.90
CA LEU A 227 -0.52 -18.63 21.48
C LEU A 227 -1.66 -17.90 22.18
N ILE A 228 -2.90 -18.18 21.80
CA ILE A 228 -4.09 -17.49 22.29
C ILE A 228 -5.11 -18.53 22.75
N GLY A 229 -5.59 -18.39 24.00
CA GLY A 229 -6.68 -19.21 24.53
C GLY A 229 -8.03 -18.62 24.12
N VAL A 230 -8.77 -19.31 23.24
CA VAL A 230 -10.10 -18.88 22.81
C VAL A 230 -11.17 -19.53 23.69
N PRO A 231 -12.08 -18.77 24.32
CA PRO A 231 -13.16 -19.34 25.12
C PRO A 231 -14.09 -20.23 24.30
N GLY A 232 -14.47 -21.39 24.84
CA GLY A 232 -15.40 -22.31 24.19
C GLY A 232 -16.80 -21.71 23.98
N GLN A 233 -17.28 -20.87 24.92
CA GLN A 233 -18.50 -20.09 24.76
C GLN A 233 -18.16 -18.62 24.48
N GLY A 234 -18.80 -18.02 23.47
CA GLY A 234 -18.60 -16.60 23.11
C GLY A 234 -17.31 -16.28 22.35
N GLY A 235 -16.42 -17.26 22.15
CA GLY A 235 -15.13 -17.07 21.46
C GLY A 235 -15.19 -17.06 19.93
N GLU A 236 -16.35 -17.27 19.30
CA GLU A 236 -16.48 -17.38 17.84
C GLU A 236 -16.03 -16.12 17.09
N ARG A 237 -16.36 -14.94 17.63
CA ARG A 237 -15.97 -13.64 17.04
C ARG A 237 -14.45 -13.50 17.05
N LEU A 238 -13.81 -13.82 18.18
CA LEU A 238 -12.36 -13.80 18.31
C LEU A 238 -11.72 -14.83 17.38
N TRP A 239 -12.23 -16.07 17.34
CA TRP A 239 -11.72 -17.10 16.44
C TRP A 239 -11.78 -16.68 14.97
N LYS A 240 -12.89 -16.11 14.51
CA LYS A 240 -13.04 -15.64 13.12
C LYS A 240 -11.98 -14.58 12.78
N LEU A 241 -11.68 -13.67 13.71
CA LEU A 241 -10.62 -12.68 13.55
C LEU A 241 -9.23 -13.35 13.54
N LEU A 242 -8.93 -14.22 14.49
CA LEU A 242 -7.63 -14.90 14.56
C LEU A 242 -7.37 -15.75 13.31
N ARG A 243 -8.39 -16.43 12.80
CA ARG A 243 -8.32 -17.17 11.54
C ARG A 243 -8.01 -16.26 10.36
N HIS A 244 -8.49 -15.01 10.35
CA HIS A 244 -8.12 -14.02 9.33
C HIS A 244 -6.61 -13.73 9.34
N HIS A 245 -5.97 -13.76 10.51
CA HIS A 245 -4.51 -13.65 10.69
C HIS A 245 -3.77 -14.99 10.55
N GLY A 246 -4.43 -16.03 10.04
CA GLY A 246 -3.83 -17.34 9.79
C GLY A 246 -3.76 -18.26 11.00
N ALA A 247 -4.44 -17.96 12.11
CA ALA A 247 -4.45 -18.83 13.28
C ALA A 247 -5.02 -20.23 12.97
N GLY A 248 -4.40 -21.24 13.57
CA GLY A 248 -4.83 -22.63 13.50
C GLY A 248 -5.05 -23.20 14.89
N TRP A 249 -5.99 -24.14 15.01
CA TRP A 249 -6.16 -24.86 16.26
C TRP A 249 -4.95 -25.76 16.55
N LEU A 250 -4.56 -25.76 17.82
CA LEU A 250 -3.53 -26.64 18.36
C LEU A 250 -4.24 -27.81 19.03
N GLY A 251 -4.31 -28.94 18.33
CA GLY A 251 -4.93 -30.18 18.80
C GLY A 251 -6.42 -30.33 18.44
N ASP A 252 -6.92 -31.55 18.59
CA ASP A 252 -8.28 -31.94 18.18
C ASP A 252 -9.34 -31.74 19.28
N HIS A 253 -8.91 -31.42 20.51
CA HIS A 253 -9.82 -31.30 21.65
C HIS A 253 -10.57 -29.96 21.62
N ALA A 254 -11.90 -30.03 21.50
CA ALA A 254 -12.80 -28.89 21.55
C ALA A 254 -12.81 -28.19 22.92
N ASN A 255 -12.41 -28.91 23.97
CA ASN A 255 -12.24 -28.40 25.34
C ASN A 255 -10.80 -28.67 25.78
N GLY A 256 -9.90 -27.71 25.59
CA GLY A 256 -8.62 -27.73 26.28
C GLY A 256 -8.82 -27.56 27.78
N ALA A 257 -7.73 -27.57 28.54
CA ALA A 257 -7.80 -27.33 29.98
C ALA A 257 -8.60 -26.02 30.25
N ARG A 258 -9.53 -26.07 31.22
CA ARG A 258 -10.23 -24.89 31.75
C ARG A 258 -11.19 -24.18 30.79
N GLY A 259 -11.75 -24.89 29.80
CA GLY A 259 -12.80 -24.35 28.91
C GLY A 259 -12.29 -23.42 27.81
N LEU A 260 -10.97 -23.40 27.59
CA LEU A 260 -10.31 -22.70 26.51
C LEU A 260 -9.88 -23.68 25.41
N ARG A 261 -9.82 -23.21 24.18
CA ARG A 261 -9.21 -23.91 23.06
C ARG A 261 -8.01 -23.12 22.55
N TRP A 262 -6.87 -23.78 22.37
CA TRP A 262 -5.62 -23.12 22.01
C TRP A 262 -5.52 -22.86 20.51
N ALA A 263 -5.38 -21.59 20.13
CA ALA A 263 -5.09 -21.15 18.78
C ALA A 263 -3.63 -20.69 18.68
N GLY A 264 -2.91 -21.23 17.70
CA GLY A 264 -1.51 -20.88 17.40
C GLY A 264 -1.39 -20.10 16.09
N ILE A 265 -0.50 -19.11 16.09
CA ILE A 265 -0.07 -18.39 14.88
C ILE A 265 1.45 -18.54 14.79
N GLU A 266 1.93 -19.24 13.78
CA GLU A 266 3.35 -19.36 13.43
C GLU A 266 3.79 -18.10 12.68
N LEU A 267 4.78 -17.41 13.23
CA LEU A 267 5.30 -16.14 12.72
C LEU A 267 6.76 -16.29 12.22
N THR A 268 7.27 -17.52 12.11
CA THR A 268 8.62 -17.79 11.58
C THR A 268 8.75 -17.36 10.11
N ARG A 269 7.71 -17.63 9.31
CA ARG A 269 7.66 -17.43 7.85
C ARG A 269 6.25 -17.02 7.40
N PRO A 270 5.66 -15.93 7.93
CA PRO A 270 4.32 -15.50 7.56
C PRO A 270 4.18 -15.23 6.05
N LEU A 271 2.96 -15.30 5.56
CA LEU A 271 2.59 -14.76 4.25
C LEU A 271 2.24 -13.27 4.44
N VAL A 272 2.86 -12.40 3.65
CA VAL A 272 2.62 -10.95 3.75
C VAL A 272 1.52 -10.55 2.76
N MET A 273 0.48 -9.90 3.26
CA MET A 273 -0.66 -9.38 2.50
C MET A 273 -0.55 -7.86 2.42
N ILE A 274 -0.22 -7.31 1.24
CA ILE A 274 -0.12 -5.86 1.01
C ILE A 274 -1.43 -5.35 0.44
N HIS A 275 -2.07 -4.47 1.20
CA HIS A 275 -3.33 -3.84 0.85
C HIS A 275 -3.10 -2.44 0.25
N ASP A 276 -3.11 -2.34 -1.08
CA ASP A 276 -2.76 -1.14 -1.85
C ASP A 276 -3.82 -0.69 -2.88
N LEU A 277 -4.97 -1.37 -3.01
CA LEU A 277 -5.98 -1.02 -4.03
C LEU A 277 -6.52 0.40 -3.91
N GLU A 278 -6.80 0.86 -2.70
CA GLU A 278 -7.31 2.22 -2.45
C GLU A 278 -6.39 3.30 -3.04
N GLN A 279 -5.07 3.04 -3.08
CA GLN A 279 -4.08 3.97 -3.60
C GLN A 279 -4.03 4.00 -5.14
N LEU A 280 -4.68 3.04 -5.80
CA LEU A 280 -4.71 2.89 -7.25
C LEU A 280 -6.03 3.33 -7.87
N LEU A 281 -7.10 3.49 -7.09
CA LEU A 281 -8.40 3.97 -7.57
C LEU A 281 -8.46 5.52 -7.61
N GLN A 282 -9.31 6.04 -8.50
CA GLN A 282 -9.58 7.46 -8.71
C GLN A 282 -10.85 7.88 -7.96
N HIS A 283 -10.89 9.12 -7.48
CA HIS A 283 -12.16 9.73 -7.08
C HIS A 283 -13.04 9.99 -8.32
N PRO A 284 -14.39 9.94 -8.18
CA PRO A 284 -15.15 9.71 -6.95
C PRO A 284 -15.37 8.23 -6.60
N TYR A 285 -14.84 7.29 -7.40
CA TYR A 285 -15.04 5.85 -7.18
C TYR A 285 -14.30 5.35 -5.93
N LEU A 286 -13.12 5.89 -5.67
CA LEU A 286 -12.48 5.81 -4.37
C LEU A 286 -13.36 6.52 -3.34
N GLY A 287 -13.79 5.81 -2.31
CA GLY A 287 -14.67 6.31 -1.26
C GLY A 287 -16.17 6.07 -1.49
N ALA A 288 -16.56 5.43 -2.60
CA ALA A 288 -17.95 5.01 -2.77
C ALA A 288 -18.23 3.75 -1.94
N ASP A 289 -19.29 3.74 -1.13
CA ASP A 289 -19.62 2.64 -0.21
C ASP A 289 -19.58 1.24 -0.89
N PRO A 290 -20.18 1.03 -2.08
CA PRO A 290 -20.13 -0.28 -2.73
C PRO A 290 -18.70 -0.71 -3.08
N VAL A 291 -17.83 0.24 -3.45
CA VAL A 291 -16.43 0.00 -3.80
C VAL A 291 -15.61 -0.34 -2.56
N GLU A 292 -15.84 0.33 -1.43
CA GLU A 292 -15.18 0.00 -0.17
C GLU A 292 -15.59 -1.38 0.34
N GLU A 293 -16.89 -1.71 0.27
CA GLU A 293 -17.42 -3.02 0.66
C GLU A 293 -16.81 -4.16 -0.16
N VAL A 294 -16.71 -4.00 -1.50
CA VAL A 294 -16.12 -5.05 -2.35
C VAL A 294 -14.62 -5.23 -2.10
N ILE A 295 -13.88 -4.14 -1.81
CA ILE A 295 -12.46 -4.23 -1.43
C ILE A 295 -12.31 -5.00 -0.11
N LEU A 296 -13.11 -4.70 0.90
CA LEU A 296 -13.08 -5.42 2.18
C LEU A 296 -13.45 -6.90 2.01
N LYS A 297 -14.45 -7.21 1.17
CA LYS A 297 -14.81 -8.57 0.84
C LYS A 297 -13.65 -9.31 0.16
N LEU A 298 -13.03 -8.68 -0.84
CA LEU A 298 -11.88 -9.24 -1.56
C LEU A 298 -10.73 -9.56 -0.59
N ARG A 299 -10.37 -8.64 0.30
CA ARG A 299 -9.36 -8.83 1.35
C ARG A 299 -9.64 -10.06 2.22
N ARG A 300 -10.88 -10.17 2.71
CA ARG A 300 -11.33 -11.29 3.54
C ARG A 300 -11.28 -12.61 2.78
N THR A 301 -11.72 -12.62 1.52
CA THR A 301 -11.74 -13.80 0.67
C THR A 301 -10.32 -14.30 0.37
N LEU A 302 -9.40 -13.40 -0.03
CA LEU A 302 -8.00 -13.77 -0.30
C LEU A 302 -7.30 -14.29 0.95
N ALA A 303 -7.46 -13.63 2.11
CA ALA A 303 -6.90 -14.12 3.36
C ALA A 303 -7.51 -15.46 3.78
N GLY A 304 -8.83 -15.62 3.60
CA GLY A 304 -9.55 -16.86 3.89
C GLY A 304 -9.02 -18.06 3.12
N PHE A 305 -8.67 -17.87 1.84
CA PHE A 305 -8.06 -18.90 1.00
C PHE A 305 -6.78 -19.48 1.62
N PHE A 306 -5.87 -18.61 2.08
CA PHE A 306 -4.61 -19.04 2.68
C PHE A 306 -4.81 -19.57 4.11
N ALA A 307 -5.71 -18.98 4.89
CA ALA A 307 -6.03 -19.44 6.23
C ALA A 307 -6.64 -20.86 6.24
N GLU A 308 -7.35 -21.23 5.17
CA GLU A 308 -7.93 -22.57 4.99
C GLU A 308 -6.88 -23.62 4.64
N ARG A 309 -5.98 -23.30 3.72
CA ARG A 309 -4.98 -24.25 3.20
C ARG A 309 -3.77 -24.38 4.12
N MET A 310 -3.45 -23.32 4.86
CA MET A 310 -2.26 -23.25 5.72
C MET A 310 -2.62 -22.84 7.15
N PRO A 311 -3.49 -23.61 7.84
CA PRO A 311 -3.95 -23.26 9.17
C PRO A 311 -2.77 -23.22 10.16
N GLY A 312 -2.65 -22.10 10.86
CA GLY A 312 -1.55 -21.83 11.79
C GLY A 312 -0.39 -21.06 11.16
N SER A 313 -0.27 -20.97 9.83
CA SER A 313 0.72 -20.09 9.20
C SER A 313 0.24 -18.64 9.24
N GLY A 314 0.99 -17.76 9.90
CA GLY A 314 0.60 -16.36 10.08
C GLY A 314 0.39 -15.61 8.76
N LEU A 315 -0.69 -14.84 8.72
CA LEU A 315 -1.00 -13.89 7.66
C LEU A 315 -0.76 -12.47 8.19
N LEU A 316 0.21 -11.77 7.59
CA LEU A 316 0.62 -10.44 8.03
C LEU A 316 0.01 -9.38 7.10
N HIS A 317 -0.98 -8.66 7.62
CA HIS A 317 -1.68 -7.61 6.90
C HIS A 317 -0.94 -6.27 6.98
N ILE A 318 -0.57 -5.72 5.83
CA ILE A 318 0.13 -4.43 5.71
C ILE A 318 -0.73 -3.50 4.85
N HIS A 319 -1.34 -2.50 5.49
CA HIS A 319 -2.11 -1.48 4.81
C HIS A 319 -1.22 -0.34 4.33
N GLU A 320 -1.06 -0.18 3.01
CA GLU A 320 -0.16 0.84 2.45
C GLU A 320 -0.56 2.25 2.89
N LYS A 321 -1.87 2.52 3.03
CA LYS A 321 -2.40 3.77 3.57
C LYS A 321 -1.81 4.08 4.95
N GLU A 322 -1.80 3.11 5.87
CA GLU A 322 -1.28 3.30 7.23
C GLU A 322 0.24 3.46 7.24
N VAL A 323 0.94 2.67 6.42
CA VAL A 323 2.39 2.79 6.26
C VAL A 323 2.77 4.17 5.74
N LYS A 324 2.07 4.71 4.73
CA LYS A 324 2.31 6.07 4.22
C LYS A 324 2.13 7.13 5.31
N ARG A 325 1.12 6.98 6.18
CA ARG A 325 0.90 7.88 7.33
C ARG A 325 2.06 7.84 8.32
N GLN A 326 2.56 6.65 8.64
CA GLN A 326 3.74 6.48 9.50
C GLN A 326 4.98 7.14 8.90
N LEU A 327 5.24 6.91 7.61
CA LEU A 327 6.38 7.51 6.89
C LEU A 327 6.27 9.04 6.81
N SER A 328 5.06 9.57 6.60
CA SER A 328 4.78 11.01 6.63
C SER A 328 5.11 11.60 8.01
N ALA A 329 4.61 10.98 9.09
CA ALA A 329 4.85 11.43 10.46
C ALA A 329 6.35 11.44 10.81
N TRP A 330 7.10 10.39 10.43
CA TRP A 330 8.55 10.34 10.62
C TRP A 330 9.30 11.41 9.83
N THR A 331 8.84 11.71 8.61
CA THR A 331 9.42 12.77 7.78
C THR A 331 9.20 14.13 8.42
N GLN A 332 8.00 14.42 8.90
CA GLN A 332 7.70 15.66 9.60
C GLN A 332 8.49 15.77 10.91
N GLU A 333 8.55 14.71 11.72
CA GLU A 333 9.36 14.63 12.95
C GLU A 333 10.83 14.93 12.66
N ARG A 334 11.40 14.28 11.63
CA ARG A 334 12.81 14.43 11.25
C ARG A 334 13.13 15.83 10.76
N LEU A 335 12.18 16.50 10.11
CA LEU A 335 12.37 17.80 9.47
C LEU A 335 11.84 18.98 10.30
N ALA A 336 11.19 18.74 11.44
CA ALA A 336 10.58 19.77 12.28
C ALA A 336 11.54 20.90 12.72
N LYS A 337 12.85 20.60 12.81
CA LYS A 337 13.90 21.56 13.21
C LYS A 337 14.82 21.96 12.06
N GLU A 338 14.54 21.50 10.85
CA GLU A 338 15.40 21.71 9.69
C GLU A 338 14.95 22.94 8.90
N GLY A 339 15.90 23.68 8.34
CA GLY A 339 15.61 24.80 7.45
C GLY A 339 15.15 24.36 6.05
N PRO A 340 14.89 25.30 5.12
CA PRO A 340 14.52 24.96 3.74
C PRO A 340 15.65 24.22 3.00
N GLY A 341 15.30 23.54 1.89
CA GLY A 341 16.26 22.83 1.03
C GLY A 341 16.23 21.31 1.17
N TRP A 342 15.10 20.77 1.59
CA TRP A 342 14.80 19.35 1.66
C TRP A 342 13.78 18.94 0.59
N VAL A 343 13.87 17.69 0.15
CA VAL A 343 12.89 17.06 -0.73
C VAL A 343 12.56 15.66 -0.22
N ALA A 344 11.28 15.32 -0.16
CA ALA A 344 10.82 13.98 0.13
C ALA A 344 10.69 13.21 -1.19
N LEU A 345 11.36 12.08 -1.31
CA LEU A 345 11.36 11.21 -2.49
C LEU A 345 10.57 9.95 -2.17
N GLY A 346 9.49 9.67 -2.90
CA GLY A 346 8.78 8.39 -2.80
C GLY A 346 9.35 7.38 -3.80
N LEU A 347 9.61 6.13 -3.37
CA LEU A 347 9.91 5.05 -4.31
C LEU A 347 8.67 4.71 -5.14
N GLY A 348 8.78 4.71 -6.45
CA GLY A 348 7.66 4.47 -7.35
C GLY A 348 6.59 5.57 -7.27
N ARG A 349 5.36 5.23 -7.68
CA ARG A 349 4.24 6.17 -7.82
C ARG A 349 3.38 6.33 -6.57
N GLN A 350 3.75 5.68 -5.46
CA GLN A 350 2.95 5.60 -4.23
C GLN A 350 2.71 6.98 -3.57
N PHE A 351 3.65 7.91 -3.75
CA PHE A 351 3.58 9.29 -3.24
C PHE A 351 3.31 10.34 -4.35
N SER A 352 2.91 9.90 -5.54
CA SER A 352 2.83 10.79 -6.71
C SER A 352 1.76 11.88 -6.55
N ARG A 353 0.69 11.58 -5.81
CA ARG A 353 -0.42 12.49 -5.51
C ARG A 353 -0.34 13.08 -4.10
N ASP A 354 0.71 12.81 -3.34
CA ASP A 354 0.77 13.14 -1.91
C ASP A 354 1.74 14.27 -1.59
N THR A 355 1.40 15.06 -0.56
CA THR A 355 2.26 16.05 0.10
C THR A 355 2.51 15.68 1.55
N ILE A 356 3.71 16.01 2.03
CA ILE A 356 4.18 15.71 3.38
C ILE A 356 4.62 17.03 4.03
N GLY A 357 3.71 17.62 4.82
CA GLY A 357 3.88 18.96 5.38
C GLY A 357 4.25 19.98 4.29
N ASP A 358 5.18 20.88 4.61
CA ASP A 358 5.65 21.93 3.70
C ASP A 358 6.79 21.50 2.76
N VAL A 359 7.11 20.20 2.72
CA VAL A 359 8.28 19.69 1.99
C VAL A 359 7.89 19.28 0.57
N PRO A 360 8.62 19.74 -0.47
CA PRO A 360 8.41 19.26 -1.83
C PRO A 360 8.49 17.73 -1.87
N THR A 361 7.41 17.10 -2.33
CA THR A 361 7.30 15.63 -2.41
C THR A 361 7.32 15.21 -3.88
N LEU A 362 8.29 14.36 -4.26
CA LEU A 362 8.46 13.85 -5.62
C LEU A 362 8.44 12.32 -5.62
N SER A 363 7.86 11.72 -6.65
CA SER A 363 7.97 10.29 -6.91
C SER A 363 9.17 10.00 -7.80
N LEU A 364 9.97 9.00 -7.43
CA LEU A 364 10.96 8.38 -8.28
C LEU A 364 10.29 7.23 -9.02
N ASP A 365 9.94 7.46 -10.28
CA ASP A 365 9.21 6.52 -11.11
C ASP A 365 10.14 5.40 -11.58
N ILE A 366 10.32 4.43 -10.69
CA ILE A 366 11.15 3.24 -10.82
C ILE A 366 10.27 2.02 -10.56
N GLU A 367 10.43 1.00 -11.39
CA GLU A 367 9.68 -0.24 -11.32
C GLU A 367 10.60 -1.45 -11.33
N ARG A 368 10.11 -2.55 -10.75
CA ARG A 368 10.66 -3.89 -10.92
C ARG A 368 10.15 -4.45 -12.24
N TYR A 369 11.06 -5.01 -13.02
CA TYR A 369 10.79 -5.59 -14.32
C TYR A 369 10.82 -7.11 -14.26
N LEU A 370 9.89 -7.74 -14.94
CA LEU A 370 9.90 -9.17 -15.25
C LEU A 370 10.12 -9.41 -16.75
N THR A 371 10.62 -10.58 -17.11
CA THR A 371 10.57 -11.07 -18.49
C THR A 371 9.13 -11.41 -18.86
N ALA A 372 8.85 -11.61 -20.15
CA ALA A 372 7.52 -12.04 -20.59
C ALA A 372 7.10 -13.41 -20.01
N GLN A 373 8.06 -14.20 -19.52
CA GLN A 373 7.85 -15.49 -18.87
C GLN A 373 7.73 -15.38 -17.33
N GLY A 374 7.84 -14.19 -16.76
CA GLY A 374 7.70 -13.97 -15.30
C GLY A 374 9.00 -14.01 -14.50
N TYR A 375 10.17 -14.12 -15.13
CA TYR A 375 11.45 -14.11 -14.42
C TYR A 375 11.93 -12.70 -14.09
N GLU A 376 12.69 -12.53 -13.00
CA GLU A 376 13.32 -11.25 -12.66
C GLU A 376 14.14 -10.67 -13.80
N ALA A 377 13.89 -9.40 -14.11
CA ALA A 377 14.57 -8.67 -15.18
C ALA A 377 15.20 -7.35 -14.71
N GLY A 378 15.26 -7.13 -13.39
CA GLY A 378 15.93 -6.02 -12.75
C GLY A 378 15.02 -4.84 -12.43
N VAL A 379 15.63 -3.71 -12.09
CA VAL A 379 14.93 -2.48 -11.65
C VAL A 379 15.32 -1.32 -12.56
N GLY A 380 14.37 -0.49 -12.97
CA GLY A 380 14.65 0.64 -13.85
C GLY A 380 13.53 1.69 -13.88
N PRO A 381 13.76 2.84 -14.53
CA PRO A 381 12.73 3.85 -14.71
C PRO A 381 11.53 3.28 -15.46
N SER A 382 10.32 3.59 -15.01
CA SER A 382 9.08 3.12 -15.62
C SER A 382 8.96 3.54 -17.08
N TYR A 383 8.11 2.84 -17.84
CA TYR A 383 7.92 3.14 -19.26
C TYR A 383 7.46 4.59 -19.48
N GLY A 384 8.18 5.32 -20.34
CA GLY A 384 7.91 6.72 -20.65
C GLY A 384 8.53 7.72 -19.67
N SER A 385 9.14 7.24 -18.58
CA SER A 385 9.70 8.11 -17.54
C SER A 385 11.16 8.47 -17.82
N PRO A 386 11.62 9.67 -17.40
CA PRO A 386 13.01 10.07 -17.55
C PRO A 386 13.97 9.12 -16.83
N SER A 387 15.25 9.13 -17.20
CA SER A 387 16.27 8.37 -16.45
C SER A 387 16.28 8.77 -14.98
N LEU A 388 16.71 7.84 -14.11
CA LEU A 388 16.80 8.08 -12.67
C LEU A 388 17.64 9.33 -12.35
N GLU A 389 18.75 9.53 -13.06
CA GLU A 389 19.61 10.71 -12.89
C GLU A 389 18.88 12.01 -13.23
N ARG A 390 18.04 12.02 -14.28
CA ARG A 390 17.23 13.18 -14.63
C ARG A 390 16.17 13.47 -13.58
N GLN A 391 15.48 12.44 -13.09
CA GLN A 391 14.50 12.57 -12.00
C GLN A 391 15.15 13.17 -10.74
N LEU A 392 16.33 12.67 -10.36
CA LEU A 392 17.10 13.18 -9.22
C LEU A 392 17.68 14.57 -9.45
N THR A 393 17.98 14.94 -10.70
CA THR A 393 18.42 16.29 -11.04
C THR A 393 17.30 17.28 -10.74
N THR A 394 16.06 16.97 -11.13
CA THR A 394 14.89 17.77 -10.77
C THR A 394 14.74 17.88 -9.25
N ALA A 395 14.89 16.77 -8.52
CA ALA A 395 14.84 16.78 -7.05
C ALA A 395 15.91 17.69 -6.43
N ARG A 396 17.13 17.68 -6.98
CA ARG A 396 18.25 18.51 -6.52
C ARG A 396 17.96 20.01 -6.64
N GLU A 397 17.27 20.41 -7.71
CA GLU A 397 16.89 21.82 -7.91
C GLU A 397 15.82 22.28 -6.91
N LEU A 398 14.98 21.35 -6.42
CA LEU A 398 14.02 21.64 -5.33
C LEU A 398 14.68 21.62 -3.94
N GLY A 399 15.66 20.73 -3.73
CA GLY A 399 16.33 20.57 -2.44
C GLY A 399 17.68 19.86 -2.55
N ARG A 400 18.67 20.30 -1.76
CA ARG A 400 20.01 19.69 -1.74
C ARG A 400 20.09 18.45 -0.87
N ASN A 401 19.17 18.30 0.08
CA ASN A 401 19.06 17.13 0.95
C ASN A 401 17.76 16.39 0.63
N ALA A 402 17.82 15.05 0.66
CA ALA A 402 16.68 14.21 0.38
C ALA A 402 16.43 13.20 1.50
N ILE A 403 15.15 12.88 1.72
CA ILE A 403 14.70 11.70 2.46
C ILE A 403 13.98 10.79 1.46
N LEU A 404 14.31 9.51 1.44
CA LEU A 404 13.63 8.52 0.60
C LEU A 404 12.58 7.76 1.41
N LEU A 405 11.38 7.63 0.88
CA LEU A 405 10.22 7.00 1.50
C LEU A 405 9.87 5.74 0.71
N VAL A 406 9.81 4.62 1.42
CA VAL A 406 9.65 3.29 0.83
C VAL A 406 8.59 2.54 1.64
N PRO A 407 7.31 2.52 1.21
CA PRO A 407 6.25 1.84 1.95
C PRO A 407 6.53 0.35 2.15
N PHE A 408 6.97 -0.33 1.09
CA PHE A 408 7.34 -1.74 1.15
C PHE A 408 8.57 -2.01 0.31
N LEU A 409 9.49 -2.83 0.83
CA LEU A 409 10.74 -3.18 0.17
C LEU A 409 11.00 -4.68 0.21
N ASP A 410 10.96 -5.33 -0.95
CA ASP A 410 11.24 -6.77 -1.14
C ASP A 410 12.69 -7.06 -1.54
N SER A 411 13.42 -6.06 -2.02
CA SER A 411 14.83 -6.15 -2.43
C SER A 411 15.56 -4.85 -2.12
N ALA A 412 16.84 -4.93 -1.76
CA ALA A 412 17.67 -3.75 -1.51
C ALA A 412 18.09 -3.00 -2.80
N ASP A 413 18.01 -3.65 -3.97
CA ASP A 413 18.53 -3.15 -5.24
C ASP A 413 18.00 -1.75 -5.63
N PRO A 414 16.68 -1.46 -5.56
CA PRO A 414 16.18 -0.12 -5.90
C PRO A 414 16.80 0.99 -5.04
N VAL A 415 16.94 0.75 -3.73
CA VAL A 415 17.46 1.75 -2.79
C VAL A 415 18.96 1.97 -2.99
N ILE A 416 19.72 0.90 -3.22
CA ILE A 416 21.16 0.98 -3.51
C ILE A 416 21.39 1.78 -4.80
N ARG A 417 20.65 1.49 -5.87
CA ARG A 417 20.73 2.23 -7.14
C ARG A 417 20.39 3.71 -6.97
N ILE A 418 19.35 4.03 -6.20
CA ILE A 418 18.99 5.41 -5.88
C ILE A 418 20.12 6.10 -5.10
N GLN A 419 20.71 5.43 -4.10
CA GLN A 419 21.83 6.00 -3.33
C GLN A 419 23.03 6.31 -4.23
N GLU A 420 23.38 5.41 -5.15
CA GLU A 420 24.45 5.63 -6.12
C GLU A 420 24.15 6.78 -7.09
N ALA A 421 22.92 6.82 -7.63
CA ALA A 421 22.49 7.89 -8.52
C ALA A 421 22.46 9.26 -7.81
N CYS A 422 22.07 9.29 -6.53
CA CYS A 422 22.13 10.47 -5.67
C CYS A 422 23.57 11.01 -5.55
N ARG A 423 24.55 10.12 -5.35
CA ARG A 423 25.98 10.49 -5.29
C ARG A 423 26.45 11.11 -6.61
N LYS A 424 26.07 10.53 -7.75
CA LYS A 424 26.41 11.04 -9.10
C LYS A 424 25.85 12.44 -9.35
N VAL A 425 24.59 12.65 -8.99
CA VAL A 425 23.87 13.93 -9.20
C VAL A 425 24.20 14.98 -8.12
N LYS A 426 24.93 14.58 -7.06
CA LYS A 426 25.32 15.40 -5.90
C LYS A 426 24.15 15.87 -5.04
N ILE A 427 23.12 15.04 -4.89
CA ILE A 427 22.05 15.22 -3.90
C ILE A 427 22.36 14.39 -2.65
N ARG A 428 22.22 14.98 -1.46
CA ARG A 428 22.55 14.30 -0.19
C ARG A 428 21.35 13.52 0.30
N LEU A 429 21.30 12.23 0.01
CA LEU A 429 20.33 11.31 0.63
C LEU A 429 20.71 11.10 2.10
N ARG A 430 19.94 11.70 3.01
CA ARG A 430 20.26 11.72 4.45
C ARG A 430 19.75 10.50 5.17
N GLU A 431 18.58 10.02 4.79
CA GLU A 431 17.93 8.91 5.46
C GLU A 431 16.91 8.25 4.52
N VAL A 432 16.71 6.96 4.70
CA VAL A 432 15.68 6.16 4.01
C VAL A 432 14.70 5.64 5.04
N PHE A 433 13.43 5.98 4.90
CA PHE A 433 12.36 5.46 5.73
C PHE A 433 11.67 4.30 5.01
N VAL A 434 11.80 3.11 5.59
CA VAL A 434 11.22 1.88 5.08
C VAL A 434 10.04 1.50 5.96
N GLY A 435 8.85 1.36 5.37
CA GLY A 435 7.64 0.99 6.08
C GLY A 435 7.72 -0.46 6.56
N ALA A 436 7.82 -1.39 5.62
CA ALA A 436 7.98 -2.81 5.90
C ALA A 436 8.98 -3.49 4.95
N THR A 437 9.78 -4.42 5.48
CA THR A 437 10.77 -5.19 4.74
C THR A 437 11.14 -6.48 5.49
N SER A 438 11.99 -7.33 4.89
CA SER A 438 12.50 -8.54 5.53
C SER A 438 13.79 -8.25 6.30
N ALA A 439 14.13 -9.11 7.26
CA ALA A 439 15.39 -9.01 7.99
C ALA A 439 16.61 -9.10 7.06
N SER A 440 16.54 -9.93 6.01
CA SER A 440 17.61 -10.06 5.03
C SER A 440 17.82 -8.79 4.21
N VAL A 441 16.74 -8.14 3.75
CA VAL A 441 16.82 -6.87 3.01
C VAL A 441 17.26 -5.74 3.92
N ASN A 442 16.74 -5.67 5.16
CA ASN A 442 17.18 -4.70 6.15
C ASN A 442 18.68 -4.81 6.45
N ALA A 443 19.18 -6.04 6.64
CA ALA A 443 20.60 -6.31 6.81
C ALA A 443 21.42 -5.89 5.57
N ALA A 444 20.92 -6.17 4.36
CA ALA A 444 21.57 -5.75 3.13
C ALA A 444 21.72 -4.22 3.02
N LEU A 445 20.69 -3.46 3.39
CA LEU A 445 20.77 -1.99 3.46
C LEU A 445 21.81 -1.51 4.47
N HIS A 446 21.86 -2.15 5.65
CA HIS A 446 22.84 -1.82 6.68
C HIS A 446 24.27 -2.07 6.21
N MET A 447 24.52 -3.25 5.62
CA MET A 447 25.83 -3.61 5.07
C MET A 447 26.24 -2.71 3.90
N ALA A 448 25.29 -2.24 3.09
CA ALA A 448 25.53 -1.29 2.02
C ALA A 448 25.80 0.16 2.51
N GLY A 449 25.75 0.40 3.83
CA GLY A 449 25.96 1.73 4.41
C GLY A 449 24.84 2.71 4.07
N VAL A 450 23.61 2.23 3.88
CA VAL A 450 22.43 3.07 3.68
C VAL A 450 21.91 3.51 5.05
N PRO A 451 21.88 4.82 5.38
CA PRO A 451 21.23 5.29 6.60
C PRO A 451 19.72 5.09 6.46
N HIS A 452 19.13 4.24 7.31
CA HIS A 452 17.72 3.90 7.21
C HIS A 452 17.06 3.70 8.58
N ARG A 453 15.76 3.97 8.63
CA ARG A 453 14.86 3.64 9.74
C ARG A 453 13.74 2.77 9.17
N THR A 454 13.52 1.61 9.80
CA THR A 454 12.53 0.63 9.34
C THR A 454 11.40 0.50 10.36
N GLY A 455 10.15 0.47 9.88
CA GLY A 455 8.96 0.28 10.73
C GLY A 455 8.77 -1.18 11.13
N LEU A 456 8.63 -2.04 10.14
CA LEU A 456 8.33 -3.45 10.30
C LEU A 456 9.44 -4.29 9.63
N VAL A 457 10.16 -5.06 10.44
CA VAL A 457 11.16 -6.02 9.95
C VAL A 457 10.62 -7.42 10.17
N VAL A 458 10.26 -8.10 9.09
CA VAL A 458 9.75 -9.47 9.13
C VAL A 458 10.96 -10.42 9.10
N PRO A 459 11.08 -11.41 10.01
CA PRO A 459 12.25 -12.29 10.08
C PRO A 459 12.53 -12.99 8.75
N HIS A 460 11.49 -13.63 8.22
CA HIS A 460 11.44 -14.23 6.89
C HIS A 460 9.97 -14.25 6.46
N TRP A 461 9.67 -14.17 5.18
CA TRP A 461 8.30 -14.39 4.69
C TRP A 461 8.27 -15.51 3.66
N ARG A 462 7.16 -16.26 3.64
CA ARG A 462 6.95 -17.32 2.65
C ARG A 462 6.77 -16.75 1.25
N GLY A 463 6.02 -15.66 1.17
CA GLY A 463 5.68 -14.97 -0.06
C GLY A 463 4.99 -13.64 0.26
N VAL A 464 4.72 -12.86 -0.78
CA VAL A 464 4.06 -11.56 -0.69
C VAL A 464 2.89 -11.56 -1.66
N VAL A 465 1.67 -11.41 -1.14
CA VAL A 465 0.45 -11.18 -1.91
C VAL A 465 0.19 -9.69 -1.92
N ARG A 466 0.36 -9.04 -3.06
CA ARG A 466 0.00 -7.63 -3.24
C ARG A 466 -1.31 -7.56 -4.01
N GLU A 467 -2.33 -6.88 -3.48
CA GLU A 467 -3.65 -6.81 -4.12
C GLU A 467 -3.54 -6.32 -5.57
N SER A 468 -2.79 -5.26 -5.80
CA SER A 468 -2.57 -4.72 -7.14
C SER A 468 -1.85 -5.67 -8.09
N ALA A 469 -1.03 -6.59 -7.58
CA ALA A 469 -0.39 -7.62 -8.41
C ALA A 469 -1.34 -8.76 -8.75
N VAL A 470 -2.38 -9.01 -7.93
CA VAL A 470 -3.35 -10.09 -8.15
C VAL A 470 -4.46 -9.67 -9.11
N ILE A 471 -4.85 -8.39 -9.14
CA ILE A 471 -6.01 -7.90 -9.89
C ILE A 471 -5.58 -7.36 -11.28
N PRO A 472 -5.97 -8.05 -12.38
CA PRO A 472 -5.72 -7.57 -13.74
C PRO A 472 -6.37 -6.21 -13.98
N PHE A 473 -5.85 -5.44 -14.94
CA PHE A 473 -6.33 -4.10 -15.29
C PHE A 473 -6.12 -2.99 -14.24
N VAL A 474 -5.86 -3.34 -12.99
CA VAL A 474 -5.55 -2.40 -11.91
C VAL A 474 -4.04 -2.20 -11.76
N GLY A 475 -3.31 -3.28 -11.47
CA GLY A 475 -1.86 -3.25 -11.25
C GLY A 475 -1.15 -4.44 -11.89
N GLY A 476 0.02 -4.78 -11.37
CA GLY A 476 0.86 -5.87 -11.88
C GLY A 476 2.33 -5.47 -12.09
N TRP A 477 3.14 -6.47 -12.40
CA TRP A 477 4.57 -6.35 -12.61
C TRP A 477 4.90 -5.96 -14.04
N THR A 478 5.76 -4.96 -14.24
CA THR A 478 6.08 -4.44 -15.58
C THR A 478 6.89 -5.45 -16.38
N ILE A 479 6.54 -5.62 -17.66
CA ILE A 479 7.25 -6.54 -18.55
C ILE A 479 8.35 -5.80 -19.31
N ARG A 480 9.58 -6.31 -19.24
CA ARG A 480 10.72 -5.75 -19.97
C ARG A 480 10.49 -5.83 -21.48
N ASP A 481 10.86 -4.76 -22.19
CA ASP A 481 10.78 -4.64 -23.65
C ASP A 481 9.38 -4.77 -24.28
N ARG A 482 8.31 -4.71 -23.48
CA ARG A 482 6.92 -4.65 -23.95
C ARG A 482 6.43 -3.21 -23.95
N ARG A 483 5.98 -2.72 -25.11
CA ARG A 483 5.42 -1.37 -25.28
C ARG A 483 3.91 -1.36 -25.08
N SER A 484 3.40 -0.19 -24.69
CA SER A 484 1.96 0.11 -24.60
C SER A 484 1.26 -0.17 -25.94
N MET A 485 0.12 -0.87 -25.91
CA MET A 485 -0.64 -1.30 -27.10
C MET A 485 -1.60 -0.21 -27.62
N GLY A 486 -1.18 1.07 -27.61
CA GLY A 486 -2.00 2.20 -28.13
C GLY A 486 -3.18 2.63 -27.26
N LEU A 487 -3.44 1.92 -26.16
CA LEU A 487 -4.22 2.40 -25.01
C LEU A 487 -3.24 2.89 -23.94
N SER A 488 -3.66 3.80 -23.06
CA SER A 488 -2.86 4.24 -21.89
C SER A 488 -2.71 3.15 -20.82
N LEU A 489 -2.66 1.89 -21.26
CA LEU A 489 -2.53 0.68 -20.48
C LEU A 489 -1.09 0.17 -20.58
N THR A 490 -0.43 0.12 -19.44
CA THR A 490 0.93 -0.41 -19.36
C THR A 490 0.89 -1.95 -19.31
N PRO A 491 1.61 -2.68 -20.16
CA PRO A 491 1.65 -4.14 -20.10
C PRO A 491 2.23 -4.64 -18.77
N SER A 492 1.56 -5.60 -18.14
CA SER A 492 1.98 -6.17 -16.86
C SER A 492 1.61 -7.62 -16.67
N LEU A 493 2.36 -8.32 -15.82
CA LEU A 493 2.01 -9.64 -15.33
C LEU A 493 1.29 -9.54 -13.99
N ASN A 494 0.23 -10.30 -13.82
CA ASN A 494 -0.52 -10.42 -12.58
C ASN A 494 -0.26 -11.79 -11.97
N ASP A 495 -0.14 -11.89 -10.64
CA ASP A 495 0.18 -13.11 -9.89
C ASP A 495 -1.01 -14.08 -9.82
N CYS A 496 -1.52 -14.43 -10.98
CA CYS A 496 -2.56 -15.43 -11.22
C CYS A 496 -2.44 -15.95 -12.66
N LEU A 497 -2.80 -17.21 -12.85
CA LEU A 497 -2.95 -17.84 -14.14
C LEU A 497 -4.17 -17.25 -14.87
N PRO A 498 -4.13 -17.11 -16.22
CA PRO A 498 -3.06 -17.60 -17.11
C PRO A 498 -1.86 -16.65 -17.26
N TYR A 499 -1.80 -15.53 -16.53
CA TYR A 499 -0.80 -14.48 -16.78
C TYR A 499 0.57 -14.79 -16.19
N HIS A 500 0.64 -15.12 -14.90
CA HIS A 500 1.88 -15.47 -14.22
C HIS A 500 1.62 -16.51 -13.13
N ASN A 501 2.53 -17.45 -12.98
CA ASN A 501 2.40 -18.49 -11.97
C ASN A 501 2.61 -17.89 -10.56
N PRO A 502 1.64 -18.01 -9.64
CA PRO A 502 1.76 -17.53 -8.26
C PRO A 502 2.69 -18.42 -7.38
N HIS A 503 3.61 -19.19 -7.99
CA HIS A 503 4.58 -20.05 -7.30
C HIS A 503 5.33 -19.36 -6.13
N PRO A 504 5.71 -18.06 -6.20
CA PRO A 504 6.33 -17.38 -5.05
C PRO A 504 5.49 -17.36 -3.77
N LEU A 505 4.20 -17.73 -3.84
CA LEU A 505 3.29 -17.83 -2.68
C LEU A 505 3.37 -19.20 -1.97
N GLY A 506 4.16 -20.15 -2.50
CA GLY A 506 4.33 -21.49 -1.91
C GLY A 506 3.14 -22.42 -2.13
N LEU A 507 2.37 -22.17 -3.20
CA LEU A 507 1.22 -22.99 -3.60
C LEU A 507 1.67 -24.17 -4.46
N SER A 508 1.03 -25.32 -4.29
CA SER A 508 1.10 -26.43 -5.24
C SER A 508 0.45 -26.02 -6.58
N SER A 509 0.67 -26.80 -7.64
CA SER A 509 0.08 -26.51 -8.95
C SER A 509 -1.46 -26.42 -8.92
N GLU A 510 -2.11 -27.32 -8.16
CA GLU A 510 -3.57 -27.33 -8.00
C GLU A 510 -4.04 -26.09 -7.21
N GLU A 511 -3.38 -25.79 -6.09
CA GLU A 511 -3.73 -24.60 -5.30
C GLU A 511 -3.46 -23.29 -6.05
N ALA A 512 -2.44 -23.25 -6.90
CA ALA A 512 -2.16 -22.11 -7.76
C ALA A 512 -3.31 -21.86 -8.75
N LEU A 513 -3.92 -22.92 -9.26
CA LEU A 513 -5.09 -22.84 -10.14
C LEU A 513 -6.32 -22.36 -9.39
N ASP A 514 -6.60 -22.92 -8.21
CA ASP A 514 -7.71 -22.48 -7.35
C ASP A 514 -7.56 -21.01 -6.95
N PHE A 515 -6.34 -20.60 -6.57
CA PHE A 515 -6.03 -19.22 -6.24
C PHE A 515 -6.23 -18.30 -7.43
N SER A 516 -5.77 -18.73 -8.61
CA SER A 516 -5.91 -17.94 -9.85
C SER A 516 -7.37 -17.74 -10.22
N ARG A 517 -8.18 -18.79 -10.07
CA ARG A 517 -9.63 -18.72 -10.27
C ARG A 517 -10.26 -17.74 -9.28
N LEU A 518 -9.94 -17.86 -8.00
CA LEU A 518 -10.41 -16.95 -6.96
C LEU A 518 -10.04 -15.49 -7.28
N ALA A 519 -8.80 -15.25 -7.68
CA ALA A 519 -8.29 -13.94 -8.05
C ALA A 519 -9.09 -13.33 -9.22
N LEU A 520 -9.33 -14.10 -10.28
CA LEU A 520 -10.13 -13.66 -11.43
C LEU A 520 -11.59 -13.41 -11.04
N GLU A 521 -12.21 -14.29 -10.24
CA GLU A 521 -13.58 -14.10 -9.73
C GLU A 521 -13.70 -12.81 -8.88
N GLN A 522 -12.73 -12.56 -7.98
CA GLN A 522 -12.72 -11.33 -7.18
C GLN A 522 -12.43 -10.10 -8.04
N SER A 523 -11.60 -10.22 -9.08
CA SER A 523 -11.32 -9.13 -10.02
C SER A 523 -12.54 -8.76 -10.84
N ALA A 524 -13.27 -9.75 -11.36
CA ALA A 524 -14.53 -9.54 -12.08
C ALA A 524 -15.57 -8.84 -11.18
N LEU A 525 -15.70 -9.29 -9.92
CA LEU A 525 -16.60 -8.66 -8.96
C LEU A 525 -16.24 -7.20 -8.68
N LEU A 526 -14.95 -6.89 -8.47
CA LEU A 526 -14.48 -5.52 -8.30
C LEU A 526 -14.86 -4.66 -9.52
N PHE A 527 -14.61 -5.14 -10.73
CA PHE A 527 -14.93 -4.38 -11.93
C PHE A 527 -16.42 -4.23 -12.17
N GLN A 528 -17.26 -5.21 -11.85
CA GLN A 528 -18.72 -5.05 -11.91
C GLN A 528 -19.19 -3.89 -11.02
N VAL A 529 -18.70 -3.82 -9.78
CA VAL A 529 -19.03 -2.73 -8.85
C VAL A 529 -18.50 -1.39 -9.35
N LEU A 530 -17.28 -1.35 -9.90
CA LEU A 530 -16.71 -0.14 -10.48
C LEU A 530 -17.45 0.31 -11.74
N GLU A 531 -17.90 -0.63 -12.59
CA GLU A 531 -18.69 -0.39 -13.79
C GLU A 531 -20.07 0.18 -13.43
N ASP A 532 -20.71 -0.35 -12.38
CA ASP A 532 -21.97 0.17 -11.86
C ASP A 532 -21.82 1.57 -11.26
N ALA A 533 -20.77 1.79 -10.45
CA ALA A 533 -20.47 3.12 -9.90
C ALA A 533 -20.13 4.13 -11.01
N PHE A 534 -19.38 3.69 -12.03
CA PHE A 534 -19.08 4.49 -13.21
C PHE A 534 -20.35 4.84 -13.98
N ARG A 535 -21.22 3.86 -14.26
CA ARG A 535 -22.49 4.08 -14.96
C ARG A 535 -23.41 5.03 -14.20
N ALA A 536 -23.48 4.88 -12.87
CA ALA A 536 -24.28 5.76 -12.02
C ALA A 536 -23.76 7.22 -12.05
N HIS A 537 -22.44 7.41 -12.09
CA HIS A 537 -21.83 8.75 -12.09
C HIS A 537 -21.81 9.40 -13.49
N GLU A 538 -21.50 8.63 -14.53
CA GLU A 538 -21.17 9.12 -15.88
C GLU A 538 -22.30 8.91 -16.91
N GLY A 539 -23.35 8.16 -16.56
CA GLY A 539 -24.50 7.88 -17.45
C GLY A 539 -24.17 7.00 -18.66
N ARG A 540 -23.02 6.31 -18.67
CA ARG A 540 -22.57 5.44 -19.76
C ARG A 540 -21.76 4.25 -19.23
N LEU A 541 -21.49 3.28 -20.08
CA LEU A 541 -20.69 2.11 -19.73
C LEU A 541 -19.18 2.45 -19.62
N LEU A 542 -18.51 1.80 -18.66
CA LEU A 542 -17.06 1.81 -18.53
C LEU A 542 -16.46 0.83 -19.54
N SER A 543 -15.52 1.31 -20.34
CA SER A 543 -14.78 0.49 -21.31
C SER A 543 -13.30 0.38 -20.94
N LEU A 544 -12.56 -0.55 -21.55
CA LEU A 544 -11.10 -0.63 -21.42
C LEU A 544 -10.39 0.67 -21.81
N ALA A 545 -10.94 1.42 -22.77
CA ALA A 545 -10.41 2.73 -23.15
C ALA A 545 -10.58 3.80 -22.08
N ASP A 546 -11.52 3.61 -21.14
CA ASP A 546 -11.88 4.54 -20.09
C ASP A 546 -11.31 4.17 -18.71
N LEU A 547 -10.55 3.08 -18.62
CA LEU A 547 -10.00 2.60 -17.35
C LEU A 547 -9.24 3.66 -16.56
N ALA A 548 -8.58 4.59 -17.25
CA ALA A 548 -7.86 5.70 -16.62
C ALA A 548 -8.79 6.65 -15.83
N ALA A 549 -10.11 6.64 -16.05
CA ALA A 549 -11.05 7.41 -15.25
C ALA A 549 -11.26 6.82 -13.85
N VAL A 550 -11.13 5.49 -13.70
CA VAL A 550 -11.42 4.74 -12.48
C VAL A 550 -10.15 4.29 -11.77
N VAL A 551 -9.11 3.96 -12.52
CA VAL A 551 -7.79 3.53 -12.03
C VAL A 551 -6.75 4.58 -12.41
N ARG A 552 -5.87 4.96 -11.48
CA ARG A 552 -4.88 6.04 -11.66
C ARG A 552 -3.85 5.71 -12.74
N HIS A 553 -3.38 4.46 -12.77
CA HIS A 553 -2.37 3.96 -13.70
C HIS A 553 -2.76 2.55 -14.17
N PRO A 554 -3.80 2.44 -15.01
CA PRO A 554 -4.33 1.16 -15.40
C PRO A 554 -3.28 0.36 -16.15
N ARG A 555 -3.24 -0.93 -15.86
CA ARG A 555 -2.32 -1.88 -16.50
C ARG A 555 -3.11 -2.87 -17.33
N CYS A 556 -2.42 -3.79 -17.99
CA CYS A 556 -3.10 -4.77 -18.81
C CYS A 556 -2.24 -6.03 -18.96
N PRO A 557 -2.81 -7.22 -18.73
CA PRO A 557 -2.15 -8.47 -19.07
C PRO A 557 -1.64 -8.50 -20.51
N PRO A 558 -0.50 -9.15 -20.79
CA PRO A 558 0.07 -9.17 -22.12
C PRO A 558 -0.75 -10.07 -23.04
N PHE A 559 -1.23 -9.49 -24.13
CA PHE A 559 -1.81 -10.25 -25.22
C PHE A 559 -0.77 -10.91 -26.12
N PRO A 560 -1.13 -11.97 -26.87
CA PRO A 560 -0.34 -12.45 -27.99
C PRO A 560 0.09 -11.30 -28.92
N ARG A 561 1.30 -11.40 -29.49
CA ARG A 561 1.82 -10.35 -30.37
C ARG A 561 0.85 -10.11 -31.54
N GLY A 562 0.51 -8.85 -31.79
CA GLY A 562 -0.42 -8.44 -32.85
C GLY A 562 -1.89 -8.38 -32.42
N PHE A 563 -2.24 -8.87 -31.21
CA PHE A 563 -3.60 -8.74 -30.70
C PHE A 563 -3.75 -7.46 -29.88
N VAL A 564 -4.71 -6.63 -30.26
CA VAL A 564 -5.07 -5.39 -29.55
C VAL A 564 -6.39 -5.65 -28.81
N PRO A 565 -6.47 -5.41 -27.49
CA PRO A 565 -7.73 -5.57 -26.77
C PRO A 565 -8.84 -4.69 -27.36
N PRO A 566 -10.07 -5.20 -27.45
CA PRO A 566 -11.21 -4.42 -27.93
C PRO A 566 -11.44 -3.22 -27.00
N ARG A 567 -11.39 -2.01 -27.56
CA ARG A 567 -11.43 -0.76 -26.79
C ARG A 567 -12.72 -0.56 -26.00
N ASP A 568 -13.84 -0.96 -26.59
CA ASP A 568 -15.19 -0.70 -26.09
C ASP A 568 -15.72 -1.82 -25.17
N CYS A 569 -14.91 -2.85 -24.92
CA CYS A 569 -15.28 -3.96 -24.04
C CYS A 569 -15.22 -3.55 -22.56
N ALA A 570 -16.11 -4.11 -21.75
CA ALA A 570 -16.09 -3.94 -20.31
C ALA A 570 -14.93 -4.75 -19.68
N PRO A 571 -14.19 -4.18 -18.71
CA PRO A 571 -13.14 -4.91 -18.01
C PRO A 571 -13.62 -6.24 -17.39
N SER A 572 -14.81 -6.26 -16.78
CA SER A 572 -15.38 -7.46 -16.16
C SER A 572 -15.67 -8.58 -17.16
N GLU A 573 -16.11 -8.23 -18.37
CA GLU A 573 -16.35 -9.17 -19.47
C GLU A 573 -15.05 -9.81 -19.92
N PHE A 574 -13.98 -9.01 -20.05
CA PHE A 574 -12.66 -9.53 -20.41
C PHE A 574 -12.13 -10.51 -19.36
N ILE A 575 -12.22 -10.15 -18.08
CA ILE A 575 -11.81 -11.04 -16.97
C ILE A 575 -12.66 -12.32 -16.96
N SER A 576 -13.95 -12.24 -17.29
CA SER A 576 -14.82 -13.42 -17.39
C SER A 576 -14.39 -14.37 -18.50
N GLN A 577 -13.94 -13.84 -19.65
CA GLN A 577 -13.37 -14.66 -20.73
C GLN A 577 -12.07 -15.35 -20.29
N ASP A 578 -11.21 -14.66 -19.54
CA ASP A 578 -10.00 -15.25 -18.98
C ASP A 578 -10.31 -16.33 -17.94
N LEU A 579 -11.36 -16.15 -17.14
CA LEU A 579 -11.87 -17.15 -16.20
C LEU A 579 -12.37 -18.40 -16.93
N GLU A 580 -13.08 -18.24 -18.05
CA GLU A 580 -13.47 -19.37 -18.90
C GLU A 580 -12.26 -20.05 -19.54
N ALA A 581 -11.27 -19.28 -19.99
CA ALA A 581 -10.04 -19.82 -20.55
C ALA A 581 -9.27 -20.65 -19.50
N LEU A 582 -9.18 -20.15 -18.26
CA LEU A 582 -8.60 -20.89 -17.14
C LEU A 582 -9.37 -22.18 -16.86
N ALA A 583 -10.71 -22.15 -16.91
CA ALA A 583 -11.53 -23.34 -16.72
C ALA A 583 -11.28 -24.42 -17.80
N ARG A 584 -10.97 -24.02 -19.05
CA ARG A 584 -10.61 -24.95 -20.13
C ARG A 584 -9.27 -25.65 -19.91
N LEU A 585 -8.36 -25.04 -19.14
CA LEU A 585 -7.10 -25.67 -18.72
C LEU A 585 -7.32 -26.75 -17.65
N LEU A 586 -8.53 -26.84 -17.07
CA LEU A 586 -8.89 -27.77 -15.98
C LEU A 586 -10.23 -28.50 -16.21
N PRO A 587 -10.31 -29.42 -17.19
CA PRO A 587 -11.56 -30.10 -17.52
C PRO A 587 -12.15 -30.92 -16.36
N ASP A 588 -11.29 -31.51 -15.51
CA ASP A 588 -11.71 -32.43 -14.44
C ASP A 588 -12.22 -31.69 -13.19
N ALA A 589 -11.54 -30.62 -12.76
CA ALA A 589 -12.01 -29.75 -11.66
C ALA A 589 -13.31 -29.00 -12.03
N HIS A 590 -13.56 -28.75 -13.31
CA HIS A 590 -14.78 -28.12 -13.81
C HIS A 590 -16.02 -29.06 -13.74
N LYS A 591 -15.83 -30.39 -13.80
CA LYS A 591 -16.92 -31.37 -13.64
C LYS A 591 -17.42 -31.45 -12.21
N ASP A 592 -16.51 -31.50 -11.24
CA ASP A 592 -16.87 -31.56 -9.80
C ASP A 592 -17.61 -30.29 -9.36
N HIS A 593 -17.36 -29.17 -10.05
CA HIS A 593 -17.99 -27.90 -9.74
C HIS A 593 -19.40 -27.71 -10.33
N ARG A 594 -19.75 -28.33 -11.47
CA ARG A 594 -21.15 -28.33 -11.95
C ARG A 594 -22.11 -29.01 -10.97
N ALA A 595 -21.65 -30.00 -10.23
CA ALA A 595 -22.45 -30.68 -9.22
C ALA A 595 -22.77 -29.79 -8.00
N GLY A 596 -21.91 -28.81 -7.68
CA GLY A 596 -22.10 -27.89 -6.56
C GLY A 596 -23.06 -26.72 -6.84
N TRP A 597 -23.27 -26.36 -8.11
CA TRP A 597 -24.08 -25.20 -8.51
C TRP A 597 -25.58 -25.50 -8.69
N GLY A 598 -25.98 -26.78 -8.71
CA GLY A 598 -27.40 -27.16 -8.71
C GLY A 598 -28.09 -27.08 -7.35
N ARG A 599 -27.41 -26.61 -6.29
CA ARG A 599 -27.93 -26.57 -4.90
C ARG A 599 -27.61 -25.28 -4.12
N ARG A 600 -27.45 -24.13 -4.78
CA ARG A 600 -27.43 -22.82 -4.10
C ARG A 600 -28.40 -21.85 -4.73
#